data_AF-A0A1I1A3P6-F1
#
_entry.id   AF-A0A1I1A3P6-F1
#
_cell.length_a   1.000
_cell.length_b   1.000
_cell.length_c   1.000
_cell.angle_alpha   90.00
_cell.angle_beta   90.00
_cell.angle_gamma   90.00
#
_symmetry.space_group_name_H-M   'P 1'
#
loop_
_entity.id
_entity.type
_entity.pdbx_description
1 polymer ?
#
loop_
_entity_poly.entity_id
_entity_poly.type
_entity_poly.pdbx_seq_one_letter_code
_entity_poly.pdbx_strand_id
1 'polypeptide(L)' 'MKEYLLKNIYEQEEEMGDSLPVVTLELFFEENNDIGSIVCNLLNHPGIEEFYSILKQIRNKPNVQDVLVEIMEYDEGDNI' A
#
# COMPACT_ATOMS: atom_id res chain seq x y z
N MET A 1 6.56 -1.52 13.55
CA MET A 1 5.33 -1.20 12.80
C MET A 1 5.68 -0.52 11.48
N LYS A 2 5.86 0.82 11.44
CA LYS A 2 6.34 1.53 10.23
C LYS A 2 7.70 1.04 9.70
N GLU A 3 8.60 0.64 10.60
CA GLU A 3 9.97 0.23 10.25
C GLU A 3 10.07 -0.97 9.31
N TYR A 4 9.19 -1.97 9.44
CA TYR A 4 9.29 -3.19 8.59
C TYR A 4 8.75 -2.93 7.19
N LEU A 5 7.64 -2.17 7.08
CA LEU A 5 7.12 -1.70 5.81
C LEU A 5 8.12 -0.79 5.09
N LEU A 6 8.64 0.24 5.78
CA LEU A 6 9.61 1.18 5.23
C LEU A 6 10.90 0.48 4.81
N LYS A 7 11.41 -0.45 5.62
CA LYS A 7 12.57 -1.25 5.25
C LYS A 7 12.34 -2.00 3.95
N ASN A 8 11.18 -2.64 3.79
CA ASN A 8 10.87 -3.41 2.59
C ASN A 8 10.66 -2.52 1.36
N ILE A 9 10.14 -1.30 1.54
CA ILE A 9 10.04 -0.28 0.49
C ILE A 9 11.46 0.13 0.04
N TYR A 10 12.33 0.57 0.96
CA TYR A 10 13.68 1.04 0.61
C TYR A 10 14.56 -0.06 0.00
N GLU A 11 14.46 -1.31 0.48
CA GLU A 11 15.15 -2.44 -0.14
C GLU A 11 14.72 -2.65 -1.60
N GLN A 12 13.43 -2.45 -1.90
CA GLN A 12 12.94 -2.56 -3.28
C GLN A 12 13.37 -1.36 -4.14
N GLU A 13 13.36 -0.14 -3.63
CA GLU A 13 13.80 1.04 -4.40
C GLU A 13 15.27 0.96 -4.82
N GLU A 14 16.13 0.44 -3.93
CA GLU A 14 17.55 0.21 -4.25
C GLU A 14 17.74 -0.85 -5.36
N GLU A 15 16.86 -1.84 -5.43
CA GLU A 15 16.96 -2.97 -6.37
C GLU A 15 16.21 -2.76 -7.70
N MET A 16 15.10 -2.01 -7.70
CA MET A 16 14.12 -2.00 -8.78
C MET A 16 14.16 -0.79 -9.71
N GLY A 17 15.06 0.17 -9.47
CA GLY A 17 15.31 1.32 -10.36
C GLY A 17 14.05 2.16 -10.58
N ASP A 18 13.48 2.13 -11.79
CA ASP A 18 12.28 2.91 -12.16
C ASP A 18 10.95 2.27 -11.70
N SER A 19 10.97 1.07 -11.11
CA SER A 19 9.73 0.42 -10.62
C SER A 19 9.47 0.79 -9.18
N LEU A 20 8.20 1.06 -8.85
CA LEU A 20 7.79 1.37 -7.50
C LEU A 20 7.74 0.11 -6.62
N PRO A 21 8.02 0.22 -5.32
CA PRO A 21 7.93 -0.88 -4.38
C PRO A 21 6.52 -1.47 -4.31
N VAL A 22 6.44 -2.80 -4.26
CA VAL A 22 5.19 -3.54 -4.17
C VAL A 22 5.19 -4.38 -2.90
N VAL A 23 4.12 -4.28 -2.11
CA VAL A 23 3.98 -5.00 -0.83
C VAL A 23 2.68 -5.80 -0.77
N THR A 24 2.62 -6.79 0.13
CA THR A 24 1.40 -7.56 0.36
C THR A 24 0.34 -6.71 1.09
N LEU A 25 -0.92 -7.14 0.99
CA LEU A 25 -1.99 -6.51 1.78
C LEU A 25 -1.71 -6.59 3.29
N GLU A 26 -1.19 -7.71 3.79
CA GLU A 26 -0.86 -7.87 5.21
C GLU A 26 0.20 -6.86 5.66
N LEU A 27 1.27 -6.73 4.88
CA LEU A 27 2.38 -5.82 5.18
C LEU A 27 1.93 -4.35 5.16
N PHE A 28 1.00 -3.99 4.26
CA PHE A 28 0.45 -2.64 4.21
C PHE A 28 -0.64 -2.37 5.25
N PHE A 29 -1.56 -3.30 5.53
CA PHE A 29 -2.81 -3.01 6.25
C PHE A 29 -2.85 -3.44 7.73
N GLU A 30 -2.24 -4.55 8.14
CA GLU A 30 -2.44 -5.10 9.51
C GLU A 30 -1.91 -4.20 10.62
N GLU A 31 -1.00 -3.31 10.27
CA GLU A 31 -0.26 -2.44 11.16
C GLU A 31 -0.32 -0.96 10.74
N ASN A 32 -1.21 -0.62 9.80
CA ASN A 32 -1.37 0.73 9.28
C ASN A 32 -2.75 1.30 9.64
N ASN A 33 -2.74 2.37 10.43
CA ASN A 33 -3.94 3.13 10.82
C ASN A 33 -3.94 4.55 10.24
N ASP A 34 -3.01 4.87 9.34
CA ASP A 34 -2.88 6.19 8.73
C ASP A 34 -3.85 6.38 7.56
N ILE A 35 -4.96 7.07 7.80
CA ILE A 35 -5.98 7.36 6.77
C ILE A 35 -5.39 8.14 5.58
N GLY A 36 -4.29 8.88 5.78
CA GLY A 36 -3.61 9.60 4.70
C GLY A 36 -2.86 8.70 3.72
N SER A 37 -2.58 7.45 4.10
CA SER A 37 -1.73 6.53 3.33
C SER A 37 -2.41 5.89 2.11
N ILE A 38 -3.74 5.97 1.99
CA ILE A 38 -4.47 5.43 0.84
C ILE A 38 -5.78 6.19 0.62
N VAL A 39 -6.12 6.47 -0.64
CA VAL A 39 -7.38 7.13 -1.05
C VAL A 39 -7.72 8.40 -0.24
N CYS A 40 -6.71 9.16 0.17
CA CYS A 40 -6.86 10.37 1.00
C CYS A 40 -7.71 11.48 0.34
N ASN A 41 -7.90 11.40 -0.97
CA ASN A 41 -8.78 12.29 -1.75
C ASN A 41 -10.28 12.01 -1.57
N LEU A 42 -10.68 10.92 -0.90
CA LEU A 42 -12.08 10.58 -0.70
C LEU A 42 -12.69 11.39 0.46
N LEU A 43 -13.66 12.25 0.15
CA LEU A 43 -14.32 13.15 1.13
C LEU A 43 -14.89 12.41 2.36
N ASN A 44 -15.46 11.22 2.15
CA ASN A 44 -15.97 10.35 3.21
C ASN A 44 -15.12 9.07 3.23
N HIS A 45 -13.93 9.16 3.81
CA HIS A 45 -13.02 8.02 3.88
C HIS A 45 -13.60 6.93 4.79
N PRO A 46 -13.85 5.70 4.29
CA PRO A 46 -14.54 4.65 5.05
C PRO A 46 -13.68 4.01 6.15
N GLY A 47 -12.38 4.36 6.18
CA GLY A 47 -11.40 3.75 7.06
C GLY A 47 -10.58 2.69 6.34
N ILE A 48 -9.37 2.46 6.82
CA ILE A 48 -8.39 1.55 6.21
C ILE A 48 -8.88 0.10 6.23
N GLU A 49 -9.58 -0.29 7.29
CA GLU A 49 -10.14 -1.64 7.46
C GLU A 49 -11.12 -2.03 6.33
N GLU A 50 -11.94 -1.08 5.86
CA GLU A 50 -12.90 -1.33 4.78
C GLU A 50 -12.18 -1.66 3.47
N PHE A 51 -11.13 -0.88 3.13
CA PHE A 51 -10.29 -1.18 1.96
C PHE A 51 -9.61 -2.53 2.08
N TYR A 52 -9.04 -2.83 3.25
CA TYR A 52 -8.38 -4.12 3.48
C TYR A 52 -9.34 -5.29 3.28
N SER A 53 -10.55 -5.20 3.83
CA SER A 53 -11.61 -6.20 3.68
C SER A 53 -11.97 -6.43 2.22
N ILE A 54 -12.22 -5.36 1.46
CA ILE A 54 -12.58 -5.43 0.04
C ILE A 54 -11.44 -6.06 -0.78
N LEU A 55 -10.20 -5.62 -0.58
CA LEU A 55 -9.05 -6.14 -1.32
C LEU A 55 -8.78 -7.62 -0.99
N LYS A 56 -8.94 -8.03 0.28
CA LYS A 56 -8.89 -9.45 0.67
C LYS A 56 -9.98 -10.28 -0.01
N GLN A 57 -11.21 -9.75 -0.11
CA GLN A 57 -12.29 -10.44 -0.83
C GLN A 57 -11.98 -10.59 -2.32
N ILE A 58 -11.33 -9.61 -2.94
CA ILE A 58 -10.87 -9.71 -4.34
C ILE A 58 -9.78 -10.78 -4.46
N ARG A 59 -8.78 -10.77 -3.58
CA ARG A 59 -7.70 -11.76 -3.56
C ARG A 59 -8.21 -13.20 -3.41
N ASN A 60 -9.30 -13.39 -2.66
CA ASN A 60 -9.90 -14.71 -2.44
C ASN A 60 -10.72 -15.25 -3.63
N LYS A 61 -10.83 -14.53 -4.75
CA LYS A 61 -11.52 -15.02 -5.95
C LYS A 61 -10.67 -16.10 -6.65
N PRO A 62 -11.27 -17.18 -7.16
CA PRO A 62 -10.53 -18.31 -7.73
C PRO A 62 -9.71 -17.96 -8.99
N ASN A 63 -10.00 -16.83 -9.63
CA ASN A 63 -9.32 -16.34 -10.83
C ASN A 63 -8.34 -15.19 -10.53
N VAL A 64 -8.06 -14.91 -9.27
CA VAL A 64 -7.10 -13.89 -8.83
C VAL A 64 -5.90 -14.59 -8.22
N GLN A 65 -4.71 -14.35 -8.76
CA GLN A 65 -3.46 -14.94 -8.25
C GLN A 65 -3.02 -14.25 -6.95
N ASP A 66 -3.03 -12.93 -6.92
CA ASP A 66 -2.77 -12.13 -5.73
C ASP A 66 -3.29 -10.69 -5.91
N VAL A 67 -3.31 -9.92 -4.81
CA VAL A 67 -3.53 -8.48 -4.79
C VAL A 67 -2.40 -7.85 -3.99
N LEU A 68 -1.69 -6.93 -4.60
CA LEU A 68 -0.55 -6.24 -4.02
C LEU A 68 -0.79 -4.73 -4.01
N VAL A 69 -0.07 -4.02 -3.13
CA VAL A 69 -0.11 -2.57 -3.03
C VAL A 69 1.21 -2.01 -3.54
N GLU A 70 1.15 -1.24 -4.62
CA GLU A 70 2.28 -0.45 -5.09
C GLU A 70 2.35 0.86 -4.28
N ILE A 71 3.53 1.15 -3.74
CA ILE A 71 3.76 2.29 -2.85
C ILE A 71 4.50 3.37 -3.61
N MET A 72 3.97 4.58 -3.56
CA MET A 72 4.65 5.79 -3.99
C MET A 72 4.73 6.72 -2.78
N GLU A 73 5.95 7.04 -2.35
CA GLU A 73 6.18 8.15 -1.43
C GLU A 73 6.19 9.44 -2.25
N TYR A 74 5.50 10.46 -1.75
CA TYR A 74 5.45 11.78 -2.38
C TYR A 74 5.85 12.81 -1.33
N ASP A 75 6.99 13.46 -1.53
CA ASP A 75 7.49 14.49 -0.65
C ASP A 75 7.07 15.89 -1.15
N GLU A 76 6.90 16.84 -0.21
CA GLU A 76 6.72 18.25 -0.55
C GLU A 76 7.98 18.75 -1.29
N GLY A 77 7.90 18.82 -2.63
CA GLY A 77 9.01 19.25 -3.49
C GLY A 77 9.20 18.39 -4.73
N ASP A 78 8.56 17.22 -4.79
CA ASP A 78 8.57 16.39 -5.99
C ASP A 78 7.81 17.11 -7.12
N ASN A 79 8.38 17.12 -8.33
CA ASN A 79 7.76 17.69 -9.52
C ASN A 79 7.06 16.56 -10.29
N ILE A 80 5.73 16.62 -10.44
CA ILE A 80 4.93 15.74 -11.31
C ILE A 80 4.95 16.23 -12.76
#